data_AF-A0A1T0CJG2-F1
#
_entry.id   AF-A0A1T0CJG2-F1
#
_cell.length_a   1.000
_cell.length_b   1.000
_cell.length_c   1.000
_cell.angle_alpha   90.00
_cell.angle_beta   90.00
_cell.angle_gamma   90.00
#
_symmetry.space_group_name_H-M   'P 1'
#
loop_
_entity.id
_entity.type
_entity.pdbx_description
1 polymer ?
#
loop_
_entity_poly.entity_id
_entity_poly.type
_entity_poly.pdbx_seq_one_letter_code
_entity_poly.pdbx_strand_id
1 'polypeptide(L)'
;MTQITFYILQNSGQPLSQVSEQDVLLLFVCRLCQAMLDKSEHSVVLDDNVSRLERLDEWLWSFAPTSFMPHDGFVESSVEQFLASVAPIRLLNNASWLSASDAKVPWNGVVINLSATPLTLPNAVASQAVASMDGLADESVVCAPSRLLEIIAGNEADKEIGRTKYRHYQRQGHQPKHHVLSLYPNK
;
A
#
# COMPACT_ATOMS: atom_id res chain seq x y z
N MET A 1 -10.51 -2.78 -12.52
CA MET A 1 -9.19 -2.13 -12.72
C MET A 1 -8.78 -1.45 -11.43
N THR A 2 -7.55 -1.64 -10.98
CA THR A 2 -7.02 -1.07 -9.72
C THR A 2 -7.06 0.46 -9.73
N GLN A 3 -7.55 1.06 -8.65
CA GLN A 3 -7.51 2.52 -8.44
C GLN A 3 -6.18 2.92 -7.81
N ILE A 4 -5.38 3.72 -8.52
CA ILE A 4 -4.07 4.18 -8.02
C ILE A 4 -4.18 5.63 -7.54
N THR A 5 -3.79 5.89 -6.30
CA THR A 5 -3.84 7.22 -5.69
C THR A 5 -2.54 7.53 -4.97
N PHE A 6 -1.92 8.67 -5.31
CA PHE A 6 -0.73 9.19 -4.64
C PHE A 6 -1.15 10.15 -3.53
N TYR A 7 -0.72 9.91 -2.30
CA TYR A 7 -0.81 10.87 -1.20
C TYR A 7 0.56 11.49 -0.98
N ILE A 8 0.67 12.79 -1.23
CA ILE A 8 1.90 13.57 -1.08
C ILE A 8 1.79 14.36 0.21
N LEU A 9 2.63 14.01 1.19
CA LEU A 9 2.65 14.66 2.49
C LEU A 9 3.48 15.93 2.42
N GLN A 10 2.86 17.08 2.67
CA GLN A 10 3.57 18.36 2.74
C GLN A 10 3.99 18.66 4.18
N ASN A 11 5.26 18.99 4.32
CA ASN A 11 5.76 19.63 5.53
C ASN A 11 5.25 21.08 5.52
N SER A 12 4.51 21.50 6.54
CA SER A 12 3.75 22.77 6.54
C SER A 12 4.63 24.03 6.64
N GLY A 13 5.96 23.91 6.53
CA GLY A 13 6.90 25.03 6.57
C GLY A 13 6.91 25.80 7.88
N GLN A 14 6.14 25.37 8.89
CA GLN A 14 6.11 25.94 10.23
C GLN A 14 7.35 25.44 10.99
N PRO A 15 8.27 26.33 11.41
CA PRO A 15 9.39 25.95 12.25
C PRO A 15 8.92 25.81 13.70
N LEU A 16 8.06 24.83 13.98
CA LEU A 16 7.61 24.49 15.33
C LEU A 16 7.05 23.08 15.38
N SER A 17 7.91 22.08 15.63
CA SER A 17 7.76 21.05 16.68
C SER A 17 8.67 19.85 16.39
N GLN A 18 9.16 19.21 17.44
CA GLN A 18 10.17 18.15 17.47
C GLN A 18 9.73 16.81 16.82
N VAL A 19 8.72 16.84 15.95
CA VAL A 19 8.13 15.64 15.36
C VAL A 19 8.89 15.30 14.08
N SER A 20 9.46 14.10 14.02
CA SER A 20 10.24 13.67 12.85
C SER A 20 9.31 13.50 11.62
N GLU A 21 9.83 13.73 10.41
CA GLU A 21 9.06 13.47 9.17
C GLU A 21 8.59 12.01 9.08
N GLN A 22 9.37 11.10 9.65
CA GLN A 22 9.03 9.69 9.75
C GLN A 22 7.83 9.47 10.66
N ASP A 23 7.75 10.14 11.82
CA ASP A 23 6.60 10.06 12.72
C ASP A 23 5.32 10.61 12.06
N VAL A 24 5.45 11.68 11.25
CA VAL A 24 4.35 12.22 10.46
C VAL A 24 3.83 11.21 9.43
N LEU A 25 4.74 10.53 8.74
CA LEU A 25 4.41 9.45 7.80
C LEU A 25 3.73 8.28 8.53
N LEU A 26 4.30 7.80 9.62
CA LEU A 26 3.74 6.67 10.39
C LEU A 26 2.36 7.00 10.96
N LEU A 27 2.16 8.21 11.48
CA LEU A 27 0.86 8.69 11.95
C LEU A 27 -0.18 8.65 10.82
N PHE A 28 0.21 9.08 9.62
CA PHE A 28 -0.69 9.05 8.46
C PHE A 28 -1.08 7.63 8.08
N VAL A 29 -0.11 6.72 8.01
CA VAL A 29 -0.34 5.32 7.69
C VAL A 29 -1.24 4.67 8.73
N CYS A 30 -1.02 4.92 10.02
CA CYS A 30 -1.91 4.43 11.08
C CYS A 30 -3.36 4.92 10.90
N ARG A 31 -3.56 6.20 10.57
CA ARG A 31 -4.89 6.76 10.28
C ARG A 31 -5.53 6.15 9.04
N LEU A 32 -4.75 5.85 8.00
CA LEU A 32 -5.25 5.16 6.81
C LEU A 32 -5.67 3.73 7.14
N CYS A 33 -4.84 2.98 7.87
CA CYS A 33 -5.17 1.63 8.32
C CYS A 33 -6.44 1.64 9.18
N GLN A 34 -6.59 2.61 10.08
CA GLN A 34 -7.79 2.73 10.91
C GLN A 34 -9.03 2.99 10.04
N ALA A 35 -8.95 3.94 9.10
CA ALA A 35 -10.06 4.24 8.22
C ALA A 35 -10.48 3.07 7.32
N MET A 36 -9.56 2.14 7.02
CA MET A 36 -9.86 0.90 6.30
C MET A 36 -10.47 -0.16 7.22
N LEU A 37 -9.92 -0.31 8.42
CA LEU A 37 -10.44 -1.22 9.44
C LEU A 37 -11.88 -0.87 9.82
N ASP A 38 -12.18 0.41 10.00
CA ASP A 38 -13.54 0.92 10.28
C ASP A 38 -14.54 0.56 9.17
N LYS A 39 -14.06 0.36 7.95
CA LYS A 39 -14.84 -0.05 6.77
C LYS A 39 -14.83 -1.56 6.54
N SER A 40 -14.22 -2.34 7.44
CA SER A 40 -13.98 -3.78 7.27
C SER A 40 -13.19 -4.13 5.99
N GLU A 41 -12.31 -3.23 5.54
CA GLU A 41 -11.40 -3.47 4.42
C GLU A 41 -10.08 -4.08 4.93
N HIS A 42 -9.58 -5.10 4.24
CA HIS A 42 -8.23 -5.61 4.47
C HIS A 42 -7.19 -4.72 3.81
N SER A 43 -6.11 -4.43 4.52
CA SER A 43 -5.00 -3.62 4.04
C SER A 43 -3.66 -4.34 4.15
N VAL A 44 -2.79 -4.04 3.19
CA VAL A 44 -1.39 -4.46 3.18
C VAL A 44 -0.54 -3.21 3.17
N VAL A 45 0.36 -3.08 4.14
CA VAL A 45 1.40 -2.05 4.11
C VAL A 45 2.68 -2.69 3.58
N LEU A 46 3.19 -2.15 2.47
CA LEU A 46 4.42 -2.60 1.83
C LEU A 46 5.53 -1.58 2.05
N ASP A 47 6.64 -2.00 2.64
CA ASP A 47 7.78 -1.14 2.92
C ASP A 47 9.10 -1.91 2.85
N ASP A 48 10.00 -1.52 1.94
CA ASP A 48 11.33 -2.14 1.82
C ASP A 48 12.30 -1.70 2.94
N ASN A 49 11.91 -0.73 3.76
CA ASN A 49 12.64 -0.32 4.95
C ASN A 49 12.15 -1.08 6.19
N VAL A 50 12.87 -2.15 6.55
CA VAL A 50 12.53 -3.02 7.71
C VAL A 50 12.44 -2.23 9.01
N SER A 51 13.37 -1.30 9.29
CA SER A 51 13.35 -0.51 10.52
C SER A 51 12.14 0.43 10.60
N ARG A 52 11.66 0.94 9.46
CA ARG A 52 10.42 1.73 9.42
C ARG A 52 9.19 0.85 9.60
N LEU A 53 9.22 -0.38 9.09
CA LEU A 53 8.15 -1.36 9.25
C LEU A 53 8.03 -1.84 10.70
N GLU A 54 9.15 -2.12 11.38
CA GLU A 54 9.19 -2.45 12.82
C GLU A 54 8.62 -1.30 13.67
N ARG A 55 9.00 -0.06 13.36
CA ARG A 55 8.44 1.11 14.05
C ARG A 55 6.95 1.26 13.79
N LEU A 56 6.47 0.92 12.59
CA LEU A 56 5.04 0.95 12.26
C LEU A 56 4.25 -0.11 13.03
N ASP A 57 4.80 -1.32 13.19
CA ASP A 57 4.22 -2.41 13.99
C ASP A 57 3.93 -1.94 15.44
N GLU A 58 4.93 -1.33 16.09
CA GLU A 58 4.78 -0.74 17.43
C GLU A 58 3.75 0.41 17.45
N TRP A 59 3.75 1.26 16.42
CA TRP A 59 2.86 2.42 16.34
C TRP A 59 1.40 2.03 16.11
N LEU A 60 1.11 0.98 15.34
CA LEU A 60 -0.25 0.52 15.11
C LEU A 60 -0.95 0.15 16.43
N TRP A 61 -0.22 -0.38 17.40
CA TRP A 61 -0.74 -0.67 18.73
C TRP A 61 -0.92 0.55 19.64
N SER A 62 -0.22 1.65 19.39
CA SER A 62 -0.06 2.73 20.38
C SER A 62 -0.45 4.14 19.91
N PHE A 63 -0.65 4.37 18.60
CA PHE A 63 -0.83 5.72 18.06
C PHE A 63 -2.12 6.42 18.52
N ALA A 64 -3.13 5.66 18.96
CA ALA A 64 -4.38 6.17 19.50
C ALA A 64 -4.86 5.28 20.67
N PRO A 65 -5.11 5.82 21.87
CA PRO A 65 -5.44 5.02 23.06
C PRO A 65 -6.68 4.12 22.93
N THR A 66 -7.58 4.43 22.00
CA THR A 66 -8.84 3.73 21.79
C THR A 66 -8.84 2.85 20.54
N SER A 67 -7.75 2.83 19.77
CA SER A 67 -7.68 2.10 18.51
C SER A 67 -7.07 0.72 18.74
N PHE A 68 -7.87 -0.33 18.58
CA PHE A 68 -7.36 -1.70 18.50
C PHE A 68 -7.09 -2.03 17.03
N MET A 69 -5.81 -2.10 16.63
CA MET A 69 -5.37 -2.30 15.25
C MET A 69 -4.74 -3.68 15.07
N PRO A 70 -5.53 -4.76 14.96
CA PRO A 70 -4.98 -6.09 14.78
C PRO A 70 -4.21 -6.18 13.47
N HIS A 71 -2.94 -6.57 13.57
CA HIS A 71 -2.06 -6.73 12.43
C HIS A 71 -1.15 -7.94 12.62
N ASP A 72 -0.68 -8.47 11.49
CA ASP A 72 0.43 -9.42 11.45
C ASP A 72 1.59 -8.79 10.66
N GLY A 73 2.79 -8.86 11.24
CA GLY A 73 4.03 -8.48 10.58
C GLY A 73 4.71 -9.67 9.93
N PHE A 74 5.07 -9.54 8.66
CA PHE A 74 5.80 -10.57 7.94
C PHE A 74 7.06 -10.00 7.26
N VAL A 75 8.22 -10.29 7.86
CA VAL A 75 9.51 -10.09 7.22
C VAL A 75 9.84 -11.36 6.44
N GLU A 76 10.07 -11.25 5.13
CA GLU A 76 10.42 -12.40 4.25
C GLU A 76 9.34 -13.51 4.19
N SER A 77 8.06 -13.13 4.14
CA SER A 77 6.96 -14.12 4.12
C SER A 77 6.82 -14.88 2.81
N SER A 78 6.41 -16.15 2.95
CA SER A 78 5.84 -16.93 1.85
C SER A 78 4.38 -16.53 1.59
N VAL A 79 3.91 -16.82 0.36
CA VAL A 79 2.49 -16.67 -0.02
C VAL A 79 1.56 -17.42 0.95
N GLU A 80 1.99 -18.58 1.44
CA GLU A 80 1.20 -19.42 2.36
C GLU A 80 0.96 -18.73 3.70
N GLN A 81 1.99 -18.10 4.28
CA GLN A 81 1.85 -17.35 5.53
C GLN A 81 0.92 -16.16 5.37
N PHE A 82 1.03 -15.45 4.23
CA PHE A 82 0.14 -14.34 3.91
C PHE A 82 -1.33 -14.79 3.79
N LEU A 83 -1.59 -15.94 3.16
CA LEU A 83 -2.93 -16.49 2.99
C LEU A 83 -3.50 -17.07 4.30
N ALA A 84 -2.65 -17.60 5.18
CA ALA A 84 -3.04 -18.15 6.48
C ALA A 84 -3.42 -17.06 7.50
N SER A 85 -2.87 -15.86 7.35
CA SER A 85 -3.19 -14.72 8.21
C SER A 85 -4.64 -14.29 8.10
N VAL A 86 -5.31 -14.12 9.23
CA VAL A 86 -6.65 -13.51 9.29
C VAL A 86 -6.62 -12.04 9.71
N ALA A 87 -5.42 -11.48 9.94
CA ALA A 87 -5.28 -10.10 10.35
C ALA A 87 -5.81 -9.14 9.25
N PRO A 88 -6.59 -8.11 9.63
CA PRO A 88 -7.11 -7.14 8.67
C PRO A 88 -6.01 -6.23 8.13
N ILE A 89 -4.94 -6.00 8.88
CA ILE A 89 -3.77 -5.23 8.46
C ILE A 89 -2.57 -6.19 8.40
N ARG A 90 -1.84 -6.19 7.29
CA ARG A 90 -0.63 -7.02 7.15
C ARG A 90 0.56 -6.16 6.74
N LEU A 91 1.68 -6.33 7.42
CA LEU A 91 2.92 -5.60 7.14
C LEU A 91 3.86 -6.50 6.34
N LEU A 92 4.31 -6.06 5.18
CA LEU A 92 5.19 -6.82 4.28
C LEU A 92 6.43 -5.99 3.92
N ASN A 93 7.61 -6.61 3.95
CA ASN A 93 8.83 -5.99 3.43
C ASN A 93 9.09 -6.28 1.95
N ASN A 94 8.38 -7.25 1.38
CA ASN A 94 8.47 -7.63 -0.02
C ASN A 94 7.09 -8.12 -0.48
N ALA A 95 6.74 -7.75 -1.70
CA ALA A 95 5.49 -8.09 -2.36
C ALA A 95 5.74 -8.54 -3.81
N SER A 96 6.93 -9.09 -4.10
CA SER A 96 7.28 -9.57 -5.44
C SER A 96 6.24 -10.54 -6.00
N TRP A 97 5.66 -11.38 -5.14
CA TRP A 97 4.57 -12.28 -5.48
C TRP A 97 3.20 -11.59 -5.59
N LEU A 98 2.91 -10.45 -4.95
CA LEU A 98 1.70 -9.67 -5.27
C LEU A 98 1.79 -9.06 -6.68
N SER A 99 3.02 -8.90 -7.17
CA SER A 99 3.33 -8.26 -8.45
C SER A 99 3.63 -9.25 -9.59
N ALA A 100 3.70 -10.54 -9.28
CA ALA A 100 4.05 -11.57 -10.25
C ALA A 100 2.84 -11.91 -11.12
N SER A 101 3.02 -11.89 -12.44
CA SER A 101 1.96 -12.19 -13.42
C SER A 101 1.32 -13.57 -13.24
N ASP A 102 2.05 -14.53 -12.66
CA ASP A 102 1.59 -15.91 -12.42
C ASP A 102 1.07 -16.14 -10.99
N ALA A 103 1.17 -15.13 -10.11
CA ALA A 103 0.73 -15.27 -8.73
C ALA A 103 -0.79 -15.24 -8.65
N LYS A 104 -1.38 -16.44 -8.63
CA LYS A 104 -2.77 -16.69 -8.29
C LYS A 104 -3.00 -16.51 -6.79
N VAL A 105 -2.69 -15.34 -6.24
CA VAL A 105 -2.99 -15.06 -4.83
C VAL A 105 -4.36 -14.38 -4.76
N PRO A 106 -5.43 -15.09 -4.38
CA PRO A 106 -6.80 -14.56 -4.41
C PRO A 106 -6.99 -13.54 -3.29
N TRP A 107 -6.44 -12.34 -3.49
CA TRP A 107 -6.51 -11.26 -2.54
C TRP A 107 -7.02 -9.99 -3.21
N ASN A 108 -8.09 -9.44 -2.62
CA ASN A 108 -8.72 -8.22 -3.05
C ASN A 108 -8.84 -7.29 -1.85
N GLY A 109 -7.88 -6.37 -1.71
CA GLY A 109 -7.88 -5.37 -0.65
C GLY A 109 -7.16 -4.10 -1.08
N VAL A 110 -6.68 -3.34 -0.10
CA VAL A 110 -5.95 -2.09 -0.35
C VAL A 110 -4.46 -2.24 -0.05
N VAL A 111 -3.61 -1.91 -1.01
CA VAL A 111 -2.16 -1.82 -0.78
C VAL A 111 -1.79 -0.38 -0.46
N ILE A 112 -1.10 -0.18 0.66
CA ILE A 112 -0.44 1.05 1.07
C ILE A 112 1.05 0.86 0.81
N ASN A 113 1.57 1.44 -0.25
CA ASN A 113 2.97 1.28 -0.66
C ASN A 113 3.83 2.45 -0.16
N LEU A 114 4.76 2.14 0.75
CA LEU A 114 5.76 3.03 1.32
C LEU A 114 7.15 2.80 0.70
N SER A 115 7.34 1.70 -0.03
CA SER A 115 8.62 1.32 -0.63
C SER A 115 9.03 2.26 -1.75
N ALA A 116 10.33 2.29 -2.06
CA ALA A 116 10.84 3.04 -3.21
C ALA A 116 10.41 2.43 -4.56
N THR A 117 9.99 1.16 -4.54
CA THR A 117 9.68 0.40 -5.74
C THR A 117 8.18 0.46 -6.07
N PRO A 118 7.78 0.73 -7.32
CA PRO A 118 6.37 0.59 -7.71
C PRO A 118 5.97 -0.88 -7.71
N LEU A 119 4.77 -1.18 -7.21
CA LEU A 119 4.15 -2.50 -7.39
C LEU A 119 3.80 -2.69 -8.87
N THR A 120 4.27 -3.78 -9.50
CA THR A 120 3.80 -4.16 -10.84
C THR A 120 2.37 -4.70 -10.73
N LEU A 121 1.44 -4.12 -11.46
CA LEU A 121 0.04 -4.56 -11.46
C LEU A 121 -0.22 -5.52 -12.62
N PRO A 122 -1.03 -6.58 -12.41
CA PRO A 122 -1.45 -7.46 -13.51
C PRO A 122 -2.13 -6.64 -14.60
N ASN A 123 -1.64 -6.78 -15.83
CA ASN A 123 -2.14 -5.98 -16.94
C ASN A 123 -3.57 -6.43 -17.28
N ALA A 124 -4.56 -5.54 -17.20
CA ALA A 124 -5.97 -5.87 -17.44
C ALA A 124 -6.23 -6.45 -18.86
N VAL A 125 -5.35 -6.15 -19.82
CA VAL A 125 -5.37 -6.70 -21.18
C VAL A 125 -4.87 -8.14 -21.27
N ALA A 126 -3.98 -8.59 -20.38
CA ALA A 126 -3.52 -9.98 -20.36
C ALA A 126 -4.62 -10.96 -19.90
N SER A 127 -5.57 -10.47 -19.09
CA SER A 127 -6.71 -11.24 -18.61
C SER A 127 -7.73 -11.60 -19.71
N GLN A 128 -7.66 -10.97 -20.88
CA GLN A 128 -8.53 -11.29 -22.03
C GLN A 128 -7.91 -12.32 -22.99
N ALA A 129 -6.63 -12.69 -22.83
CA ALA A 129 -5.93 -13.58 -23.76
C ALA A 129 -6.07 -15.08 -23.45
N VAL A 130 -6.76 -15.45 -22.35
CA VAL A 130 -7.03 -16.86 -21.96
C VAL A 130 -8.50 -17.24 -22.11
N ALA A 131 -9.16 -16.74 -23.16
CA ALA A 131 -10.41 -17.34 -23.63
C ALA A 131 -10.08 -18.56 -24.51
N SER A 132 -9.66 -19.68 -23.89
CA SER A 132 -9.48 -20.95 -24.59
C SER A 132 -10.75 -21.80 -24.51
N MET A 133 -11.31 -22.01 -25.70
CA MET A 133 -12.25 -23.02 -26.26
C MET A 133 -12.79 -24.25 -25.50
N ASP A 134 -12.39 -24.59 -24.27
CA ASP A 134 -12.97 -25.74 -23.56
C ASP A 134 -13.79 -25.27 -22.36
N GLY A 135 -15.11 -25.40 -22.46
CA GLY A 135 -16.13 -24.91 -21.53
C GLY A 135 -16.15 -25.60 -20.16
N LEU A 136 -15.03 -25.62 -19.45
CA LEU A 136 -14.92 -25.95 -18.04
C LEU A 136 -14.31 -24.73 -17.35
N ALA A 137 -15.18 -23.88 -16.80
CA ALA A 137 -14.77 -22.69 -16.08
C ALA A 137 -13.88 -23.07 -14.87
N ASP A 138 -12.69 -22.49 -14.83
CA ASP A 138 -12.24 -21.83 -13.60
C ASP A 138 -11.87 -20.41 -14.03
N GLU A 139 -12.79 -19.47 -13.78
CA GLU A 139 -12.65 -18.07 -14.18
C GLU A 139 -11.29 -17.56 -13.70
N SER A 140 -10.50 -17.03 -14.63
CA SER A 140 -9.19 -16.45 -14.36
C SER A 140 -9.35 -15.25 -13.42
N VAL A 141 -9.38 -15.50 -12.11
CA VAL A 141 -9.51 -14.47 -11.08
C VAL A 141 -8.29 -13.56 -11.20
N VAL A 142 -8.51 -12.37 -11.73
CA VAL A 142 -7.48 -11.33 -11.79
C VAL A 142 -7.22 -10.86 -10.37
N CYS A 143 -6.15 -11.38 -9.80
CA CYS A 143 -5.73 -11.12 -8.43
C CYS A 143 -4.96 -9.81 -8.35
N ALA A 144 -5.67 -8.68 -8.47
CA ALA A 144 -5.10 -7.36 -8.34
C ALA A 144 -5.72 -6.62 -7.15
N PRO A 145 -4.97 -5.74 -6.46
CA PRO A 145 -5.54 -4.92 -5.40
C PRO A 145 -6.67 -4.05 -5.95
N SER A 146 -7.72 -3.84 -5.17
CA SER A 146 -8.80 -2.90 -5.50
C SER A 146 -8.28 -1.47 -5.60
N ARG A 147 -7.38 -1.12 -4.67
CA ARG A 147 -6.77 0.20 -4.51
C ARG A 147 -5.28 0.06 -4.21
N LEU A 148 -4.49 0.92 -4.82
CA LEU A 148 -3.07 1.10 -4.54
C LEU A 148 -2.85 2.55 -4.10
N LEU A 149 -2.43 2.73 -2.85
CA LEU A 149 -2.16 4.02 -2.25
C LEU A 149 -0.65 4.21 -2.17
N GLU A 150 -0.14 5.15 -2.93
CA GLU A 150 1.28 5.50 -2.95
C GLU A 150 1.54 6.65 -1.99
N ILE A 151 2.25 6.41 -0.89
CA ILE A 151 2.50 7.43 0.13
C ILE A 151 3.88 8.03 -0.09
N ILE A 152 3.91 9.33 -0.38
CA ILE A 152 5.12 10.07 -0.71
C ILE A 152 5.38 11.11 0.37
N ALA A 153 6.52 11.01 1.05
CA ALA A 153 6.91 12.03 2.03
C ALA A 153 7.32 13.35 1.34
N GLY A 154 7.41 14.42 2.12
CA GLY A 154 7.54 15.78 1.59
C GLY A 154 8.94 16.17 1.11
N ASN A 155 9.97 15.38 1.43
CA ASN A 155 11.34 15.65 1.02
C ASN A 155 11.55 15.43 -0.49
N GLU A 156 12.60 16.03 -1.05
CA GLU A 156 12.85 15.99 -2.49
C GLU A 156 13.21 14.60 -3.02
N ALA A 157 13.87 13.76 -2.20
CA ALA A 157 14.22 12.40 -2.58
C ALA A 157 12.97 11.54 -2.79
N ASP A 158 12.04 11.58 -1.83
CA ASP A 158 10.78 10.83 -1.91
C ASP A 158 9.87 11.36 -3.02
N LYS A 159 9.86 12.67 -3.27
CA LYS A 159 9.16 13.24 -4.44
C LYS A 159 9.69 12.69 -5.76
N GLU A 160 11.01 12.52 -5.91
CA GLU A 160 11.58 11.95 -7.14
C GLU A 160 11.24 10.46 -7.32
N ILE A 161 11.25 9.71 -6.22
CA ILE A 161 10.72 8.34 -6.17
C ILE A 161 9.25 8.33 -6.61
N GLY A 162 8.43 9.22 -6.06
CA GLY A 162 7.02 9.39 -6.44
C GLY A 162 6.82 9.68 -7.92
N ARG A 163 7.63 10.57 -8.53
CA ARG A 163 7.60 10.85 -9.98
C ARG A 163 7.96 9.62 -10.81
N THR A 164 8.91 8.81 -10.34
CA THR A 164 9.31 7.57 -11.01
C THR A 164 8.19 6.55 -10.99
N LYS A 165 7.56 6.33 -9.83
CA LYS A 165 6.41 5.43 -9.66
C LYS A 165 5.20 5.90 -10.47
N TYR A 166 4.91 7.20 -10.48
CA TYR A 166 3.81 7.76 -11.28
C TYR A 166 4.00 7.49 -12.79
N ARG A 167 5.22 7.72 -13.32
CA ARG A 167 5.56 7.41 -14.72
C ARG A 167 5.47 5.92 -15.03
N HIS A 168 5.84 5.04 -14.09
CA HIS A 168 5.70 3.59 -14.24
C HIS A 168 4.23 3.21 -14.50
N TYR A 169 3.31 3.69 -13.66
CA TYR A 169 1.88 3.41 -13.82
C TYR A 169 1.27 4.01 -15.09
N GLN A 170 1.69 5.22 -15.48
CA GLN A 170 1.25 5.83 -16.74
C GLN A 170 1.67 5.02 -17.96
N ARG A 171 2.90 4.47 -17.99
CA ARG A 171 3.38 3.62 -19.08
C ARG A 171 2.60 2.31 -19.21
N GLN A 172 2.00 1.84 -18.12
CA GLN A 172 1.10 0.68 -18.10
C GLN A 172 -0.35 1.04 -18.46
N GLY A 173 -0.64 2.30 -18.80
CA GLY A 173 -1.98 2.75 -19.20
C GLY A 173 -2.91 3.09 -18.03
N HIS A 174 -2.42 3.10 -16.79
CA HIS A 174 -3.20 3.57 -15.65
C HIS A 174 -3.29 5.10 -15.63
N GLN A 175 -4.31 5.62 -14.95
CA GLN A 175 -4.52 7.05 -14.69
C GLN A 175 -4.48 7.32 -13.19
N PRO A 176 -3.30 7.42 -12.56
CA PRO A 176 -3.21 7.63 -11.13
C PRO A 176 -3.78 9.01 -10.73
N LYS A 177 -4.50 9.05 -9.61
CA LYS A 177 -4.90 10.29 -8.95
C LYS A 177 -3.83 10.73 -7.97
N HIS A 178 -3.84 12.00 -7.57
CA HIS A 178 -2.98 12.46 -6.47
C HIS A 178 -3.72 13.43 -5.55
N HIS A 179 -3.33 13.43 -4.27
CA HIS A 179 -3.79 14.34 -3.24
C HIS A 179 -2.58 14.86 -2.46
N VAL A 180 -2.54 16.17 -2.29
CA VAL A 180 -1.54 16.83 -1.46
C VAL A 180 -2.15 17.09 -0.10
N LEU A 181 -1.54 16.59 0.97
CA LEU A 181 -2.07 16.67 2.33
C LEU A 181 -1.08 17.38 3.24
N SER A 182 -1.59 18.30 4.06
CA SER A 182 -0.87 18.80 5.23
C SER A 182 -1.45 18.11 6.47
N LEU A 183 -0.62 17.36 7.18
CA LEU A 183 -1.06 16.55 8.33
C LEU A 183 -1.12 17.35 9.64
N TYR A 184 -0.72 18.61 9.59
CA TYR A 184 -0.96 19.58 10.64
C TYR A 184 -2.14 20.47 10.20
N PRO A 185 -3.24 20.53 10.97
CA PRO A 185 -4.27 21.52 10.70
C PRO A 185 -3.65 22.92 10.79
N ASN A 186 -4.03 23.81 9.88
CA ASN A 186 -3.94 25.24 10.17
C ASN A 186 -4.74 25.45 11.46
N LYS A 187 -4.07 25.96 12.50
CA LYS A 187 -4.75 26.41 13.73
C LYS A 187 -5.87 27.39 13.40
#